data_AF-A0AAX4L1K8-F1
#
_entry.id   AF-A0AAX4L1K8-F1
#
_cell.length_a   1.000
_cell.length_b   1.000
_cell.length_c   1.000
_cell.angle_alpha   90.00
_cell.angle_beta   90.00
_cell.angle_gamma   90.00
#
_symmetry.space_group_name_H-M   'P 1'
#
loop_
_entity.id
_entity.type
_entity.pdbx_description
1 polymer ?
#
loop_
_entity_poly.entity_id
_entity_poly.type
_entity_poly.pdbx_seq_one_letter_code
_entity_poly.pdbx_strand_id
1 'polypeptide(L)'
;MVVYYTFPEVSKFNIHKMIYDLRSNKELRERFLKNPEEVMREYNLSEEDMRVLLRADAEEMYRYGINPFMLHDYRLVVLGLGDKPVEMQVTYKRVGK
;
A
#
# COMPACT_ATOMS: atom_id res chain seq x y z
N MET A 1 28.11 -2.54 -9.13
CA MET A 1 27.07 -1.52 -9.39
C MET A 1 25.72 -2.22 -9.30
N VAL A 2 25.03 -2.08 -8.17
CA VAL A 2 23.72 -2.73 -7.95
C VAL A 2 22.66 -1.75 -8.41
N VAL A 3 21.92 -2.13 -9.46
CA VAL A 3 20.85 -1.31 -10.02
C VAL A 3 19.65 -1.38 -9.08
N TYR A 4 19.43 -0.34 -8.27
CA TYR A 4 18.25 -0.19 -7.41
C TYR A 4 17.12 0.52 -8.14
N TYR A 5 16.67 0.02 -9.30
CA TYR A 5 15.35 0.33 -9.87
C TYR A 5 15.08 -0.70 -10.96
N THR A 6 14.69 -1.92 -10.55
CA THR A 6 14.04 -2.84 -11.48
C THR A 6 12.62 -2.34 -11.71
N PHE A 7 12.05 -2.60 -12.90
CA PHE A 7 10.62 -2.40 -13.11
C PHE A 7 9.84 -3.09 -11.98
N PRO A 8 8.73 -2.49 -11.49
CA PRO A 8 7.89 -3.18 -10.53
C PRO A 8 7.57 -4.57 -11.08
N GLU A 9 7.69 -5.59 -10.21
CA GLU A 9 7.23 -6.94 -10.48
C GLU A 9 5.89 -6.85 -11.21
N VAL A 10 5.82 -7.32 -12.47
CA VAL A 10 4.61 -7.19 -13.30
C VAL A 10 3.40 -7.81 -12.60
N SER A 11 3.66 -8.84 -11.78
CA SER A 11 2.70 -9.49 -10.89
C SER A 11 2.05 -8.55 -9.86
N LYS A 12 2.62 -7.36 -9.60
CA LYS A 12 2.14 -6.35 -8.65
C LYS A 12 1.60 -5.09 -9.31
N PHE A 13 1.53 -5.06 -10.65
CA PHE A 13 1.02 -3.90 -11.39
C PHE A 13 -0.38 -3.47 -10.93
N ASN A 14 -1.31 -4.42 -10.75
CA ASN A 14 -2.68 -4.09 -10.33
C ASN A 14 -2.74 -3.47 -8.93
N ILE A 15 -1.85 -3.88 -8.01
CA ILE A 15 -1.72 -3.26 -6.69
C ILE A 15 -1.26 -1.81 -6.84
N HIS A 16 -0.20 -1.58 -7.62
CA HIS A 16 0.37 -0.23 -7.80
C HIS A 16 -0.63 0.69 -8.51
N LYS A 17 -1.33 0.18 -9.52
CA LYS A 17 -2.41 0.91 -10.20
C LYS A 17 -3.52 1.27 -9.21
N MET A 18 -3.99 0.32 -8.41
CA MET A 18 -5.05 0.57 -7.42
C MET A 18 -4.63 1.64 -6.42
N ILE A 19 -3.42 1.54 -5.84
CA ILE A 19 -2.91 2.53 -4.88
C ILE A 19 -2.81 3.92 -5.52
N TYR A 20 -2.32 4.01 -6.75
CA TYR A 20 -2.24 5.27 -7.49
C TYR A 20 -3.63 5.92 -7.70
N ASP A 21 -4.61 5.10 -8.09
CA ASP A 21 -5.98 5.54 -8.31
C ASP A 21 -6.62 5.99 -6.97
N LEU A 22 -6.45 5.22 -5.89
CA LEU A 22 -6.94 5.55 -4.54
C LEU A 22 -6.30 6.82 -3.99
N ARG A 23 -5.03 7.07 -4.27
CA ARG A 23 -4.36 8.32 -3.88
C ARG A 23 -5.01 9.52 -4.56
N SER A 24 -5.31 9.40 -5.84
CA SER A 24 -5.72 10.51 -6.72
C SER A 24 -7.23 10.73 -6.76
N ASN A 25 -8.04 9.74 -6.38
CA ASN A 25 -9.50 9.78 -6.42
C ASN A 25 -10.09 9.63 -5.01
N LYS A 26 -10.70 10.70 -4.50
CA LYS A 26 -11.23 10.74 -3.13
C LYS A 26 -12.44 9.83 -2.97
N GLU A 27 -13.35 9.81 -3.94
CA GLU A 27 -14.58 9.02 -3.90
C GLU A 27 -14.27 7.51 -3.90
N LEU A 28 -13.30 7.09 -4.74
CA LEU A 28 -12.81 5.71 -4.77
C LEU A 28 -12.15 5.34 -3.43
N ARG A 29 -11.36 6.24 -2.85
CA ARG A 29 -10.75 6.03 -1.53
C ARG A 29 -11.80 5.89 -0.42
N GLU A 30 -12.84 6.71 -0.44
CA GLU A 30 -13.94 6.59 0.52
C GLU A 30 -14.70 5.26 0.38
N ARG A 31 -14.90 4.77 -0.85
CA ARG A 31 -15.45 3.42 -1.09
C ARG A 31 -14.53 2.34 -0.54
N PHE A 32 -13.23 2.43 -0.81
CA PHE A 32 -12.23 1.49 -0.32
C PHE A 32 -12.19 1.43 1.21
N LEU A 33 -12.23 2.57 1.89
CA LEU A 33 -12.22 2.63 3.36
C LEU A 33 -13.47 1.99 3.99
N LYS A 34 -14.59 1.93 3.26
CA LYS A 34 -15.81 1.25 3.71
C LYS A 34 -15.78 -0.24 3.38
N ASN A 35 -15.46 -0.59 2.14
CA ASN A 35 -15.47 -1.95 1.60
C ASN A 35 -14.17 -2.25 0.83
N PRO A 36 -13.04 -2.49 1.52
CA PRO A 36 -11.74 -2.62 0.86
C PRO A 36 -11.67 -3.82 -0.08
N GLU A 37 -12.18 -4.98 0.34
CA GLU A 37 -12.17 -6.20 -0.48
C GLU A 37 -12.97 -6.06 -1.78
N GLU A 38 -14.11 -5.36 -1.75
CA GLU A 38 -14.92 -5.13 -2.94
C GLU A 38 -14.13 -4.34 -3.98
N VAL A 39 -13.50 -3.24 -3.57
CA VAL A 39 -12.64 -2.43 -4.44
C VAL A 39 -11.42 -3.22 -4.89
N MET A 40 -10.77 -3.99 -4.03
CA MET A 40 -9.63 -4.82 -4.41
C MET A 40 -9.98 -5.86 -5.49
N ARG A 41 -11.18 -6.46 -5.43
CA ARG A 41 -11.67 -7.40 -6.45
C ARG A 41 -11.89 -6.71 -7.80
N GLU A 42 -12.34 -5.45 -7.83
CA GLU A 42 -12.46 -4.67 -9.09
C GLU A 42 -11.13 -4.51 -9.82
N TYR A 43 -10.01 -4.51 -9.09
CA TYR A 43 -8.65 -4.46 -9.63
C TYR A 43 -8.06 -5.83 -9.94
N ASN A 44 -8.84 -6.91 -9.84
CA ASN A 44 -8.40 -8.29 -10.03
C ASN A 44 -7.22 -8.66 -9.11
N LEU A 45 -7.25 -8.21 -7.86
CA LEU A 45 -6.27 -8.63 -6.86
C LEU A 45 -6.56 -10.06 -6.41
N SER A 46 -5.49 -10.86 -6.25
CA SER A 46 -5.60 -12.20 -5.69
C SER A 46 -5.91 -12.15 -4.20
N GLU A 47 -6.41 -13.25 -3.64
CA GLU A 47 -6.64 -13.39 -2.19
C GLU A 47 -5.37 -13.13 -1.36
N GLU A 48 -4.19 -13.47 -1.89
CA GLU A 48 -2.91 -13.14 -1.24
C GLU A 48 -2.61 -11.65 -1.28
N ASP A 49 -2.79 -10.99 -2.43
CA ASP A 49 -2.58 -9.55 -2.55
C ASP A 49 -3.50 -8.79 -1.59
N MET A 50 -4.77 -9.19 -1.52
CA MET A 50 -5.75 -8.61 -0.60
C MET A 50 -5.33 -8.80 0.86
N ARG A 51 -4.93 -10.02 1.26
CA ARG A 51 -4.45 -10.30 2.62
C ARG A 51 -3.28 -9.41 3.01
N VAL A 52 -2.27 -9.28 2.15
CA VAL A 52 -1.09 -8.44 2.40
C VAL A 52 -1.49 -6.96 2.57
N LEU A 53 -2.37 -6.45 1.70
CA LEU A 53 -2.82 -5.06 1.77
C LEU A 53 -3.71 -4.76 2.98
N LEU A 54 -4.57 -5.70 3.40
CA LEU A 54 -5.45 -5.55 4.56
C LEU A 54 -4.69 -5.57 5.88
N ARG A 55 -3.59 -6.33 5.97
CA ARG A 55 -2.69 -6.30 7.14
C ARG A 55 -1.95 -4.98 7.28
N ALA A 56 -1.69 -4.31 6.16
CA ALA A 56 -1.00 -3.02 6.10
C ALA A 56 0.37 -2.99 6.83
N ASP A 57 1.04 -4.14 6.94
CA ASP A 57 2.38 -4.23 7.49
C ASP A 57 3.40 -3.82 6.41
N ALA A 58 4.12 -2.73 6.68
CA ALA A 58 5.01 -2.12 5.68
C ALA A 58 6.19 -3.02 5.30
N GLU A 59 6.69 -3.85 6.21
CA GLU A 59 7.79 -4.77 5.94
C GLU A 59 7.31 -5.96 5.09
N GLU A 60 6.17 -6.54 5.45
CA GLU A 60 5.50 -7.61 4.69
C GLU A 60 5.22 -7.14 3.26
N MET A 61 4.59 -5.96 3.09
CA MET A 61 4.29 -5.41 1.78
C MET A 61 5.55 -5.13 0.94
N TYR A 62 6.64 -4.66 1.54
CA TYR A 62 7.92 -4.47 0.84
C TYR A 62 8.52 -5.80 0.37
N ARG A 63 8.59 -6.79 1.27
CA ARG A 63 9.08 -8.15 0.94
C ARG A 63 8.21 -8.84 -0.11
N TYR A 64 6.92 -8.50 -0.16
CA TYR A 64 5.96 -8.97 -1.14
C TYR A 64 6.14 -8.32 -2.54
N GLY A 65 7.08 -7.39 -2.69
CA GLY A 65 7.43 -6.78 -3.98
C GLY A 65 6.66 -5.50 -4.29
N ILE A 66 5.97 -4.91 -3.31
CA ILE A 66 5.30 -3.62 -3.51
C ILE A 66 6.35 -2.49 -3.50
N ASN A 67 6.27 -1.60 -4.50
CA ASN A 67 7.20 -0.49 -4.64
C ASN A 67 7.15 0.43 -3.39
N PRO A 68 8.30 0.84 -2.82
CA PRO A 68 8.33 1.71 -1.64
C PRO A 68 7.52 3.02 -1.75
N PHE A 69 7.45 3.64 -2.93
CA PHE A 69 6.62 4.83 -3.14
C PHE A 69 5.12 4.51 -3.02
N MET A 70 4.69 3.34 -3.49
CA MET A 70 3.31 2.89 -3.34
C MET A 70 3.00 2.53 -1.88
N LEU A 71 3.95 1.99 -1.12
CA LEU A 71 3.77 1.77 0.32
C LEU A 71 3.51 3.08 1.07
N HIS A 72 4.29 4.10 0.74
CA HIS A 72 4.15 5.42 1.31
C HIS A 72 2.77 6.01 1.01
N ASP A 73 2.35 5.99 -0.26
CA ASP A 73 1.04 6.50 -0.68
C ASP A 73 -0.12 5.73 -0.04
N TYR A 74 0.00 4.40 0.03
CA TYR A 74 -1.01 3.56 0.68
C TYR A 74 -1.17 3.91 2.16
N ARG A 75 -0.06 4.00 2.91
CA ARG A 75 -0.12 4.26 4.35
C ARG A 75 -0.56 5.69 4.67
N LEU A 76 0.07 6.69 4.04
CA LEU A 76 -0.16 8.07 4.44
C LEU A 76 -1.44 8.64 3.84
N VAL A 77 -1.73 8.34 2.56
CA VAL A 77 -2.86 8.92 1.85
C VAL A 77 -4.07 8.00 1.91
N VAL A 78 -3.91 6.73 1.54
CA VAL A 78 -5.07 5.81 1.46
C VAL A 78 -5.61 5.48 2.85
N LEU A 79 -4.75 5.08 3.78
CA LEU A 79 -5.13 4.77 5.16
C LEU A 79 -5.20 6.02 6.07
N GLY A 80 -4.91 7.21 5.54
CA GLY A 80 -5.06 8.49 6.25
C GLY A 80 -4.10 8.66 7.43
N LEU A 81 -2.93 8.01 7.41
CA LEU A 81 -1.92 8.21 8.45
C LEU A 81 -1.17 9.54 8.31
N GLY A 82 -1.17 10.17 7.13
CA GLY A 82 -0.44 11.42 6.88
C GLY A 82 -0.88 12.60 7.76
N ASP A 83 -2.14 12.60 8.22
CA ASP A 83 -2.68 13.63 9.11
C ASP A 83 -2.55 13.27 10.60
N LYS A 84 -1.97 12.10 10.92
CA LYS A 84 -1.76 11.64 12.30
C LYS A 84 -0.43 12.13 12.86
N PRO A 85 -0.22 12.13 14.19
CA PRO A 85 1.08 12.45 14.78
C PRO A 85 2.21 11.59 14.19
N VAL A 86 3.43 12.14 14.10
CA VAL A 86 4.59 11.50 13.47
C VAL A 86 4.86 10.11 14.04
N GLU A 87 4.60 9.91 15.33
CA GLU A 87 4.76 8.63 16.03
C GLU A 87 3.85 7.52 15.50
N MET A 88 2.74 7.88 14.85
CA MET A 88 1.83 6.94 14.18
C MET A 88 2.16 6.76 12.69
N GLN A 89 2.97 7.65 12.10
CA GLN A 89 3.38 7.58 10.70
C GLN A 89 4.58 6.64 10.48
N VAL A 90 5.41 6.44 11.51
CA VAL A 90 6.63 5.64 11.40
C VAL A 90 6.34 4.20 10.96
N THR A 91 7.18 3.69 10.06
CA THR A 91 7.17 2.28 9.59
C THR A 91 8.10 1.39 10.40
N TYR A 92 9.03 1.97 11.16
CA TYR A 92 10.04 1.24 11.93
C TYR A 92 9.53 0.97 13.35
N LYS A 93 9.62 -0.30 13.77
CA LYS A 93 9.60 -0.63 15.20
C LYS A 93 10.76 0.14 15.85
N ARG A 94 10.53 0.79 16.99
CA ARG A 94 11.64 1.32 17.80
C ARG A 94 12.59 0.16 18.06
N VAL A 95 13.78 0.20 17.47
CA VAL A 95 14.86 -0.68 17.87
C VAL A 95 15.18 -0.24 19.30
N GLY A 96 14.90 -1.12 20.27
CA GLY A 96 15.15 -0.83 21.67
C GLY A 96 16.58 -0.35 21.89
N LYS A 97 16.76 0.59 22.83
CA LYS A 97 18.08 0.86 23.40
C LYS A 97 18.57 -0.36 24.16
#